data_AF-A0A182FG37-F1
#
_entry.id   AF-A0A182FG37-F1
#
_cell.length_a   1.000
_cell.length_b   1.000
_cell.length_c   1.000
_cell.angle_alpha   90.00
_cell.angle_beta   90.00
_cell.angle_gamma   90.00
#
_symmetry.space_group_name_H-M   'P 1'
#
loop_
_entity.id
_entity.type
_entity.pdbx_description
1 polymer ?
#
loop_
_entity_poly.entity_id
_entity_poly.type
_entity_poly.pdbx_seq_one_letter_code
_entity_poly.pdbx_strand_id
1 'polypeptide(L)'
;MGTKRSTPCGWLYSPRFHGVLVGLLALVNSLSAMAASVYLRVHFDDIRNVPEQLALYYRYATIDVLFVVIVLLVVGTYFIGIGKVNEYYIIPFGILLLLDSMGYVATEMATTMSSDRPEMFRGKTLSTLLELAIFGYMFVTVFFLFRALQRDRRMHEERLRGYRSLSSSTEHIEM
;
A
#
# COMPACT_ATOMS: atom_id res chain seq x y z
N MET A 1 38.04 -0.86 5.17
CA MET A 1 37.36 -1.00 3.86
C MET A 1 36.70 -2.36 3.78
N GLY A 2 35.41 -2.45 4.12
CA GLY A 2 34.65 -3.70 4.00
C GLY A 2 34.09 -3.83 2.60
N THR A 3 34.64 -4.75 1.81
CA THR A 3 34.13 -5.08 0.47
C THR A 3 32.70 -5.62 0.59
N LYS A 4 31.71 -4.81 0.22
CA LYS A 4 30.33 -5.27 -0.04
C LYS A 4 30.42 -6.27 -1.20
N ARG A 5 30.35 -7.57 -0.89
CA ARG A 5 30.10 -8.60 -1.90
C ARG A 5 28.76 -8.27 -2.56
N SER A 6 28.81 -7.76 -3.79
CA SER A 6 27.63 -7.60 -4.64
C SER A 6 27.18 -8.98 -5.08
N THR A 7 26.29 -9.60 -4.32
CA THR A 7 25.56 -10.77 -4.81
C THR A 7 24.70 -10.33 -6.01
N PRO A 8 24.66 -11.10 -7.10
CA PRO A 8 23.99 -10.70 -8.35
C PRO A 8 22.47 -10.44 -8.18
N CYS A 9 21.86 -10.96 -7.10
CA CYS A 9 20.46 -10.73 -6.74
C CYS A 9 20.26 -9.84 -5.50
N GLY A 10 21.24 -9.03 -5.10
CA GLY A 10 21.13 -8.17 -3.92
C GLY A 10 19.97 -7.15 -3.98
N TRP A 11 19.51 -6.83 -5.19
CA TRP A 11 18.33 -5.99 -5.44
C TRP A 11 17.02 -6.65 -5.00
N LEU A 12 16.95 -7.99 -5.03
CA LEU A 12 15.77 -8.76 -4.66
C LEU A 12 15.41 -8.55 -3.19
N TYR A 13 16.41 -8.31 -2.34
CA TYR A 13 16.24 -8.04 -0.90
C TYR A 13 16.08 -6.55 -0.58
N SER A 14 16.02 -5.68 -1.60
CA SER A 14 15.87 -4.24 -1.39
C SER A 14 14.46 -3.91 -0.91
N PRO A 15 14.29 -3.23 0.23
CA PRO A 15 12.97 -2.77 0.69
C PRO A 15 12.24 -1.91 -0.33
N ARG A 16 12.98 -1.18 -1.18
CA ARG A 16 12.41 -0.35 -2.25
C ARG A 16 11.82 -1.20 -3.38
N PHE A 17 12.45 -2.31 -3.74
CA PHE A 17 11.93 -3.21 -4.78
C PHE A 17 10.61 -3.83 -4.33
N HIS A 18 10.59 -4.41 -3.13
CA HIS A 18 9.36 -4.95 -2.54
C HIS A 18 8.29 -3.87 -2.34
N GLY A 19 8.69 -2.65 -1.96
CA GLY A 19 7.79 -1.50 -1.88
C GLY A 19 7.12 -1.16 -3.23
N VAL A 20 7.89 -1.11 -4.31
CA VAL A 20 7.33 -0.91 -5.66
C VAL A 20 6.36 -2.03 -6.02
N LEU A 21 6.69 -3.28 -5.72
CA LEU A 21 5.82 -4.42 -5.99
C LEU A 21 4.49 -4.32 -5.22
N VAL A 22 4.54 -3.93 -3.94
CA VAL A 22 3.34 -3.67 -3.12
C VAL A 22 2.51 -2.52 -3.69
N GLY A 23 3.15 -1.43 -4.13
CA GLY A 23 2.46 -0.31 -4.77
C GLY A 23 1.79 -0.71 -6.09
N LEU A 24 2.44 -1.56 -6.90
CA LEU A 24 1.87 -2.08 -8.15
C LEU A 24 0.68 -3.02 -7.89
N LEU A 25 0.78 -3.90 -6.89
CA LEU A 25 -0.33 -4.76 -6.49
C LEU A 25 -1.55 -3.92 -6.05
N ALA A 26 -1.32 -2.89 -5.22
CA ALA A 26 -2.37 -1.98 -4.80
C ALA A 26 -2.98 -1.25 -6.00
N LEU A 27 -2.17 -0.78 -6.95
CA LEU A 27 -2.63 -0.13 -8.17
C LEU A 27 -3.53 -1.04 -9.03
N VAL A 28 -3.08 -2.28 -9.29
CA VAL A 28 -3.85 -3.25 -10.06
C VAL A 28 -5.16 -3.60 -9.36
N ASN A 29 -5.14 -3.75 -8.04
CA ASN A 29 -6.34 -4.02 -7.26
C ASN A 29 -7.36 -2.87 -7.36
N SER A 30 -6.90 -1.63 -7.15
CA SER A 30 -7.75 -0.44 -7.26
C SER A 30 -8.33 -0.25 -8.66
N LEU A 31 -7.53 -0.46 -9.71
CA LEU A 31 -8.01 -0.36 -11.09
C LEU A 31 -9.04 -1.46 -11.43
N SER A 32 -8.83 -2.67 -10.91
CA SER A 32 -9.77 -3.78 -11.07
C SER A 32 -11.10 -3.49 -10.37
N ALA A 33 -11.06 -2.96 -9.15
CA ALA A 33 -12.25 -2.51 -8.42
C ALA A 33 -12.98 -1.39 -9.17
N MET A 34 -12.25 -0.40 -9.70
CA MET A 34 -12.82 0.67 -10.52
C MET A 34 -13.54 0.11 -11.75
N ALA A 35 -12.88 -0.81 -12.47
CA ALA A 35 -13.44 -1.41 -13.68
C ALA A 35 -14.72 -2.21 -13.38
N ALA A 36 -14.75 -2.96 -12.28
CA ALA A 36 -15.94 -3.68 -11.83
C ALA A 36 -17.08 -2.72 -11.48
N SER A 37 -16.81 -1.65 -10.74
CA SER A 37 -17.83 -0.68 -10.33
C SER A 37 -18.36 0.15 -11.52
N VAL A 38 -17.50 0.49 -12.48
CA VAL A 38 -17.93 1.12 -13.73
C VAL A 38 -18.73 0.15 -14.58
N TYR A 39 -18.30 -1.11 -14.70
CA TYR A 39 -19.03 -2.14 -15.43
C TYR A 39 -20.43 -2.34 -14.89
N LEU A 40 -20.60 -2.44 -13.57
CA LEU A 40 -21.90 -2.58 -12.93
C LEU A 40 -22.84 -1.42 -13.29
N ARG A 41 -22.32 -0.20 -13.32
CA ARG A 41 -23.12 0.98 -13.68
C ARG A 41 -23.48 1.08 -15.16
N VAL A 42 -22.57 0.69 -16.05
CA VAL A 42 -22.78 0.79 -17.49
C VAL A 42 -23.66 -0.36 -17.99
N HIS A 43 -23.55 -1.54 -17.37
CA HIS A 43 -24.28 -2.72 -17.79
C HIS A 43 -25.73 -2.76 -17.29
N PHE A 44 -26.00 -2.19 -16.11
CA PHE A 44 -27.34 -2.14 -15.54
C PHE A 44 -27.81 -0.68 -15.46
N ASP A 45 -28.70 -0.27 -16.37
CA ASP A 45 -29.26 1.10 -16.37
C ASP A 45 -30.21 1.36 -15.18
N ASP A 46 -30.79 0.30 -14.59
CA ASP A 46 -31.74 0.39 -13.47
C ASP A 46 -31.49 -0.72 -12.43
N ILE A 47 -31.63 -0.37 -11.15
CA ILE A 47 -31.46 -1.25 -9.97
C ILE A 47 -32.36 -2.48 -10.06
N ARG A 48 -33.53 -2.34 -10.70
CA ARG A 48 -34.52 -3.41 -10.85
C ARG A 48 -34.04 -4.58 -11.69
N ASN A 49 -33.04 -4.35 -12.55
CA ASN A 49 -32.46 -5.35 -13.43
C ASN A 49 -31.20 -6.01 -12.84
N VAL A 50 -30.75 -5.55 -11.65
CA VAL A 50 -29.57 -6.09 -10.98
C VAL A 50 -29.99 -7.30 -10.13
N PRO A 51 -29.29 -8.45 -10.23
CA PRO A 51 -29.52 -9.57 -9.32
C PRO A 51 -29.41 -9.12 -7.86
N GLU A 52 -30.26 -9.62 -6.95
CA GLU A 52 -30.25 -9.20 -5.53
C GLU A 52 -28.86 -9.32 -4.87
N GLN A 53 -28.07 -10.31 -5.30
CA GLN A 53 -26.69 -10.53 -4.86
C GLN A 53 -25.75 -9.35 -5.21
N LEU A 54 -26.01 -8.65 -6.30
CA LEU A 54 -25.23 -7.52 -6.82
C LEU A 54 -25.87 -6.16 -6.51
N ALA A 55 -27.13 -6.13 -6.09
CA ALA A 55 -27.89 -4.89 -5.85
C ALA A 55 -27.20 -3.98 -4.81
N LEU A 56 -26.57 -4.57 -3.78
CA LEU A 56 -25.83 -3.82 -2.77
C LEU A 56 -24.57 -3.17 -3.36
N TYR A 57 -23.79 -3.92 -4.15
CA TYR A 57 -22.60 -3.42 -4.84
C TYR A 57 -22.95 -2.32 -5.85
N TYR A 58 -24.03 -2.49 -6.61
CA TYR A 58 -24.52 -1.48 -7.54
C TYR A 58 -24.93 -0.19 -6.81
N ARG A 59 -25.65 -0.30 -5.68
CA ARG A 59 -26.06 0.86 -4.87
C ARG A 59 -24.87 1.65 -4.33
N TYR A 60 -23.77 0.97 -4.00
CA TYR A 60 -22.55 1.60 -3.48
C TYR A 60 -21.48 1.88 -4.54
N ALA A 61 -21.69 1.48 -5.80
CA ALA A 61 -20.71 1.65 -6.88
C ALA A 61 -20.25 3.11 -7.06
N THR A 62 -21.10 4.10 -6.79
CA THR A 62 -20.72 5.51 -6.80
C THR A 62 -19.71 5.88 -5.73
N ILE A 63 -19.96 5.42 -4.51
CA ILE A 63 -19.10 5.70 -3.37
C ILE A 63 -17.78 4.95 -3.54
N ASP A 64 -17.85 3.73 -4.06
CA ASP A 64 -16.69 2.89 -4.35
C ASP A 64 -15.76 3.55 -5.38
N VAL A 65 -16.29 4.07 -6.50
CA VAL A 65 -15.48 4.80 -7.49
C VAL A 65 -14.78 6.01 -6.86
N LEU A 66 -15.47 6.77 -6.00
CA LEU A 66 -14.87 7.93 -5.34
C LEU A 66 -13.76 7.51 -4.36
N PHE A 67 -13.98 6.42 -3.62
CA PHE A 67 -12.98 5.85 -2.73
C PHE A 67 -11.74 5.37 -3.51
N VAL A 68 -11.95 4.67 -4.63
CA VAL A 68 -10.86 4.22 -5.50
C VAL A 68 -10.02 5.39 -6.02
N VAL A 69 -10.62 6.52 -6.38
CA VAL A 69 -9.87 7.73 -6.78
C VAL A 69 -8.95 8.23 -5.65
N ILE A 70 -9.43 8.23 -4.40
CA ILE A 70 -8.61 8.58 -3.23
C ILE A 70 -7.44 7.59 -3.09
N VAL A 71 -7.70 6.29 -3.22
CA VAL A 71 -6.66 5.26 -3.16
C VAL A 71 -5.61 5.47 -4.26
N LEU A 72 -6.02 5.77 -5.49
CA LEU A 72 -5.10 6.05 -6.60
C LEU A 72 -4.21 7.27 -6.32
N LEU A 73 -4.75 8.34 -5.72
CA LEU A 73 -3.95 9.50 -5.31
C LEU A 73 -2.91 9.11 -4.26
N VAL A 74 -3.31 8.32 -3.26
CA VAL A 74 -2.38 7.87 -2.22
C VAL A 74 -1.31 6.95 -2.79
N VAL A 75 -1.66 6.00 -3.66
CA VAL A 75 -0.69 5.15 -4.37
C VAL A 75 0.27 5.98 -5.22
N GLY A 76 -0.22 7.02 -5.91
CA GLY A 76 0.63 7.96 -6.64
C GLY A 76 1.63 8.67 -5.74
N THR A 77 1.18 9.21 -4.60
CA THR A 77 2.08 9.84 -3.61
C THR A 77 3.08 8.84 -3.02
N TYR A 78 2.68 7.59 -2.81
CA TYR A 78 3.56 6.52 -2.33
C TYR A 78 4.73 6.26 -3.30
N PHE A 79 4.46 6.17 -4.60
CA PHE A 79 5.52 6.04 -5.61
C PHE A 79 6.46 7.26 -5.64
N ILE A 80 5.91 8.47 -5.49
CA ILE A 80 6.72 9.69 -5.36
C ILE A 80 7.61 9.61 -4.12
N GLY A 81 7.11 9.08 -3.00
CA GLY A 81 7.86 8.86 -1.76
C GLY A 81 9.06 7.93 -1.94
N ILE A 82 8.85 6.82 -2.64
CA ILE A 82 9.94 5.89 -2.98
C ILE A 82 10.99 6.58 -3.86
N GLY A 83 10.55 7.30 -4.89
CA GLY A 83 11.44 7.98 -5.83
C GLY A 83 12.24 9.13 -5.21
N LYS A 84 11.59 9.96 -4.38
CA LYS A 84 12.22 11.11 -3.69
C LYS A 84 12.91 10.75 -2.38
N VAL A 85 12.89 9.47 -1.98
CA VAL A 85 13.48 8.98 -0.72
C VAL A 85 12.94 9.77 0.49
N ASN A 86 11.61 9.93 0.56
CA ASN A 86 10.96 10.67 1.62
C ASN A 86 9.86 9.82 2.27
N GLU A 87 10.08 9.54 3.56
CA GLU A 87 9.27 8.66 4.38
C GLU A 87 7.85 9.19 4.65
N TYR A 88 7.65 10.52 4.61
CA TYR A 88 6.35 11.12 4.91
C TYR A 88 5.28 10.76 3.88
N TYR A 89 5.69 10.51 2.63
CA TYR A 89 4.79 10.07 1.56
C TYR A 89 4.37 8.60 1.69
N ILE A 90 5.03 7.82 2.56
CA ILE A 90 4.68 6.42 2.82
C ILE A 90 3.57 6.29 3.87
N ILE A 91 3.46 7.28 4.77
CA ILE A 91 2.54 7.24 5.91
C ILE A 91 1.07 7.11 5.47
N PRO A 92 0.54 7.92 4.53
CA PRO A 92 -0.86 7.80 4.12
C PRO A 92 -1.21 6.42 3.54
N PHE A 93 -0.27 5.82 2.81
CA PHE A 93 -0.42 4.47 2.27
C PHE A 93 -0.44 3.41 3.38
N GLY A 94 0.42 3.55 4.40
CA GLY A 94 0.40 2.68 5.58
C GLY A 94 -0.92 2.77 6.35
N ILE A 95 -1.50 3.97 6.49
CA ILE A 95 -2.82 4.16 7.12
C ILE A 95 -3.92 3.50 6.29
N LEU A 96 -3.92 3.68 4.97
CA LEU A 96 -4.90 3.03 4.10
C LEU A 96 -4.84 1.50 4.20
N LEU A 97 -3.64 0.90 4.22
CA LEU A 97 -3.51 -0.55 4.42
C LEU A 97 -4.07 -1.04 5.75
N LEU A 98 -3.90 -0.25 6.82
CA LEU A 98 -4.50 -0.58 8.13
C LEU A 98 -6.01 -0.51 8.06
N LEU A 99 -6.57 0.56 7.49
CA LEU A 99 -8.02 0.72 7.34
C LEU A 99 -8.62 -0.40 6.46
N ASP A 100 -7.95 -0.77 5.38
CA ASP A 100 -8.35 -1.86 4.49
C ASP A 100 -8.35 -3.21 5.24
N SER A 101 -7.30 -3.49 6.01
CA SER A 101 -7.24 -4.70 6.85
C SER A 101 -8.32 -4.73 7.93
N MET A 102 -8.63 -3.59 8.54
CA MET A 102 -9.71 -3.48 9.53
C MET A 102 -11.08 -3.69 8.87
N GLY A 103 -11.30 -3.13 7.69
CA GLY A 103 -12.52 -3.31 6.91
C GLY A 103 -12.72 -4.77 6.50
N TYR A 104 -11.67 -5.45 6.06
CA TYR A 104 -11.70 -6.86 5.74
C TYR A 104 -12.07 -7.72 6.98
N VAL A 105 -11.38 -7.53 8.10
CA VAL A 105 -11.67 -8.27 9.35
C VAL A 105 -13.09 -7.99 9.85
N ALA A 106 -13.55 -6.74 9.79
CA ALA A 106 -14.90 -6.38 10.19
C ALA A 106 -15.98 -7.04 9.30
N THR A 107 -15.74 -7.08 7.98
CA THR A 107 -16.64 -7.73 7.03
C THR A 107 -16.71 -9.24 7.28
N GLU A 108 -15.55 -9.89 7.42
CA GLU A 108 -15.47 -11.33 7.72
C GLU A 108 -16.13 -11.67 9.06
N MET A 109 -15.93 -10.86 10.10
CA MET A 109 -16.61 -11.04 11.40
C MET A 109 -18.12 -10.88 11.27
N ALA A 110 -18.60 -9.85 10.57
CA ALA A 110 -20.03 -9.61 10.38
C ALA A 110 -20.70 -10.76 9.60
N THR A 111 -20.06 -11.26 8.53
CA THR A 111 -20.58 -12.39 7.75
C THR A 111 -20.58 -13.69 8.55
N THR A 112 -19.59 -13.89 9.42
CA THR A 112 -19.51 -15.09 10.26
C THR A 112 -20.56 -15.09 11.38
N MET A 113 -20.84 -13.92 11.97
CA MET A 113 -21.87 -13.77 13.03
C MET A 113 -23.30 -13.83 12.48
N SER A 114 -23.51 -13.48 11.22
CA SER A 114 -24.83 -13.48 10.56
C SER A 114 -25.22 -14.81 9.91
N SER A 115 -24.35 -15.83 9.90
CA SER A 115 -24.59 -17.09 9.20
C SER A 115 -25.01 -18.21 10.15
N ASP A 116 -26.19 -18.81 9.91
CA ASP A 116 -26.72 -19.97 10.64
C ASP A 116 -25.90 -21.27 10.44
N ARG A 117 -24.94 -21.27 9.51
CA ARG A 117 -23.88 -22.28 9.41
C ARG A 117 -22.53 -21.57 9.39
N PRO A 118 -21.71 -21.65 10.44
CA PRO A 118 -20.39 -21.05 10.43
C PRO A 118 -19.53 -21.80 9.40
N GLU A 119 -19.35 -21.20 8.22
CA GLU A 119 -18.57 -21.72 7.09
C GLU A 119 -17.05 -21.77 7.37
N MET A 120 -16.62 -21.83 8.64
CA MET A 120 -15.19 -21.87 9.01
C MET A 120 -14.44 -23.09 8.42
N PHE A 121 -15.13 -24.13 7.94
CA PHE A 121 -14.51 -25.45 7.74
C PHE A 121 -14.51 -26.04 6.32
N ARG A 122 -14.90 -25.32 5.27
CA ARG A 122 -14.82 -25.91 3.90
C ARG A 122 -14.44 -24.88 2.83
N GLY A 123 -13.14 -24.60 2.71
CA GLY A 123 -12.55 -23.91 1.54
C GLY A 123 -12.25 -22.42 1.74
N LYS A 124 -13.10 -21.66 2.43
CA LYS A 124 -12.86 -20.22 2.72
C LYS A 124 -11.64 -19.98 3.61
N THR A 125 -11.39 -20.84 4.60
CA THR A 125 -10.30 -20.68 5.57
C THR A 125 -8.92 -20.54 4.93
N LEU A 126 -8.66 -21.23 3.81
CA LEU A 126 -7.38 -21.14 3.12
C LEU A 126 -7.24 -19.84 2.31
N SER A 127 -8.33 -19.34 1.71
CA SER A 127 -8.37 -18.02 1.06
C SER A 127 -8.18 -16.90 2.08
N THR A 128 -8.91 -16.97 3.19
CA THR A 128 -8.83 -15.98 4.29
C THR A 128 -7.43 -15.92 4.89
N LEU A 129 -6.78 -17.09 5.09
CA LEU A 129 -5.39 -17.15 5.57
C LEU A 129 -4.39 -16.61 4.55
N LEU A 130 -4.60 -16.88 3.26
CA LEU A 130 -3.75 -16.36 2.19
C LEU A 130 -3.86 -14.84 2.08
N GLU A 131 -5.08 -14.30 2.14
CA GLU A 131 -5.31 -12.85 2.17
C GLU A 131 -4.68 -12.21 3.40
N LEU A 132 -4.84 -12.80 4.59
CA LEU A 132 -4.20 -12.33 5.81
C LEU A 132 -2.66 -12.36 5.70
N ALA A 133 -2.09 -13.39 5.07
CA ALA A 133 -0.66 -13.49 4.83
C ALA A 133 -0.17 -12.42 3.85
N ILE A 134 -0.93 -12.14 2.79
CA ILE A 134 -0.63 -11.05 1.83
C ILE A 134 -0.67 -9.70 2.53
N PHE A 135 -1.71 -9.43 3.33
CA PHE A 135 -1.81 -8.21 4.13
C PHE A 135 -0.64 -8.05 5.10
N GLY A 136 -0.28 -9.13 5.81
CA GLY A 136 0.87 -9.15 6.71
C GLY A 136 2.17 -8.83 5.96
N TYR A 137 2.39 -9.44 4.80
CA TYR A 137 3.54 -9.17 3.95
C TYR A 137 3.57 -7.70 3.48
N MET A 138 2.45 -7.16 3.01
CA MET A 138 2.36 -5.75 2.57
C MET A 138 2.67 -4.80 3.71
N PHE A 139 2.11 -5.04 4.90
CA PHE A 139 2.32 -4.20 6.08
C PHE A 139 3.78 -4.22 6.53
N VAL A 140 4.37 -5.42 6.65
CA VAL A 140 5.77 -5.60 7.01
C VAL A 140 6.70 -4.93 5.98
N THR A 141 6.40 -5.07 4.70
CA THR A 141 7.15 -4.44 3.61
C THR A 141 7.10 -2.91 3.70
N VAL A 142 5.92 -2.32 3.89
CA VAL A 142 5.75 -0.87 4.02
C VAL A 142 6.46 -0.35 5.27
N PHE A 143 6.42 -1.09 6.38
CA PHE A 143 7.14 -0.74 7.60
C PHE A 143 8.67 -0.76 7.38
N PHE A 144 9.21 -1.80 6.76
CA PHE A 144 10.64 -1.88 6.45
C PHE A 144 11.07 -0.81 5.46
N LEU A 145 10.24 -0.52 4.45
CA LEU A 145 10.47 0.58 3.51
C LEU A 145 10.52 1.92 4.24
N PHE A 146 9.55 2.21 5.11
CA PHE A 146 9.52 3.44 5.91
C PHE A 146 10.81 3.60 6.73
N ARG A 147 11.22 2.53 7.44
CA ARG A 147 12.46 2.52 8.23
C ARG A 147 13.70 2.72 7.35
N ALA A 148 13.73 2.14 6.16
CA ALA A 148 14.84 2.31 5.21
C ALA A 148 14.93 3.75 4.71
N LEU A 149 13.81 4.35 4.26
CA LEU A 149 13.77 5.74 3.82
C LEU A 149 14.16 6.72 4.93
N GLN A 150 13.68 6.48 6.16
CA GLN A 150 14.05 7.30 7.32
C GLN A 150 15.54 7.22 7.66
N ARG A 151 16.20 6.07 7.43
CA ARG A 151 17.66 5.93 7.59
C ARG A 151 18.40 6.66 6.49
N ASP A 152 18.01 6.44 5.24
CA ASP A 152 18.66 7.07 4.08
C ASP A 152 18.58 8.60 4.15
N ARG A 153 17.43 9.13 4.54
CA ARG A 153 17.25 10.57 4.73
C ARG A 153 18.15 11.14 5.83
N ARG A 154 18.22 10.50 6.99
CA ARG A 154 19.12 10.93 8.09
C ARG A 154 20.57 10.96 7.63
N MET A 155 21.02 9.93 6.91
CA MET A 155 22.36 9.90 6.32
C MET A 155 22.59 11.04 5.32
N HIS A 156 21.56 11.41 4.55
CA HIS A 156 21.64 12.53 3.60
C HIS A 156 21.73 13.88 4.31
N GLU A 157 20.94 14.08 5.37
CA GLU A 157 20.97 15.27 6.22
C GLU A 157 22.32 15.42 6.95
N GLU A 158 22.89 14.33 7.47
CA GLU A 158 24.22 14.31 8.08
C GLU A 158 25.33 14.67 7.09
N ARG A 159 25.27 14.15 5.85
CA ARG A 159 26.21 14.53 4.79
C ARG A 159 26.13 16.01 4.48
N LEU A 160 24.92 16.55 4.33
CA LEU A 160 24.71 17.99 4.06
C LEU A 160 25.24 18.86 5.21
N ARG A 161 25.06 18.44 6.47
CA ARG A 161 25.66 19.10 7.64
C ARG A 161 27.19 19.04 7.61
N GLY A 162 27.77 17.88 7.27
CA GLY A 162 29.22 17.71 7.12
C GLY A 162 29.82 18.62 6.05
N TYR A 163 29.16 18.77 4.90
CA TYR A 163 29.59 19.72 3.86
C TYR A 163 29.51 21.18 4.33
N ARG A 164 28.47 21.56 5.07
CA ARG A 164 28.37 22.90 5.66
C ARG A 164 29.48 23.18 6.68
N SER A 165 29.82 22.22 7.54
CA SER A 165 30.92 22.41 8.50
C SER A 165 32.28 22.53 7.82
N LEU A 166 32.52 21.83 6.70
CA LEU A 166 33.75 21.94 5.92
C LEU A 166 33.85 23.28 5.17
N SER A 167 32.73 23.75 4.61
CA SER A 167 32.63 25.07 3.95
C SER A 167 32.80 26.23 4.94
N SER A 168 32.23 26.13 6.14
CA SER A 168 32.39 27.14 7.19
C SER A 168 33.80 27.15 7.78
N SER A 169 34.46 25.98 7.85
CA SER A 169 35.84 25.90 8.32
C SER A 169 36.85 26.43 7.30
N THR A 170 36.50 26.47 6.01
CA THR A 170 37.37 27.06 4.97
C THR A 170 37.28 28.58 4.95
N GLU A 171 36.11 29.16 5.23
CA GLU A 171 35.98 30.62 5.44
C GLU A 171 36.77 31.15 6.65
N HIS A 172 37.05 30.31 7.65
CA HIS A 172 37.85 30.70 8.82
C HIS A 172 39.37 30.51 8.66
N ILE A 173 39.83 29.88 7.58
CA ILE A 173 41.27 29.70 7.30
C ILE A 173 41.79 30.79 6.35
N GLU A 174 40.90 31.50 5.65
CA GLU A 174 41.26 32.59 4.73
C GLU A 174 41.18 34.00 5.36
N MET A 175 40.93 34.10 6.67
CA MET A 175 41.08 35.35 7.46
C MET A 175 42.33 35.30 8.34
#